data_AF-A0A5C4RJ38-F1
#
_entry.id   AF-A0A5C4RJ38-F1
#
_cell.length_a   1.000
_cell.length_b   1.000
_cell.length_c   1.000
_cell.angle_alpha   90.00
_cell.angle_beta   90.00
_cell.angle_gamma   90.00
#
_symmetry.space_group_name_H-M   'P 1'
#
loop_
_entity.id
_entity.type
_entity.pdbx_description
1 polymer ?
#
loop_
_entity_poly.entity_id
_entity_poly.type
_entity_poly.pdbx_seq_one_letter_code
_entity_poly.pdbx_strand_id
1 'polypeptide(L)'
;MKYSSIAYTIICLMPFYATGAGKLKDVCDGKLITNTSISSINITSNQNGNGPAMNVLVEGQWYDTYLTPGITEGNGVYGLYDMSHNAYLNALEVNICVRLGNLRGIELIYRP
;
A
#
# COMPACT_ATOMS: atom_id res chain seq x y z
N MET A 1 29.80 -4.97 -55.53
CA MET A 1 29.65 -5.84 -54.35
C MET A 1 30.02 -5.04 -53.12
N LYS A 2 29.04 -4.67 -52.28
CA LYS A 2 29.28 -4.12 -50.94
C LYS A 2 28.24 -4.75 -50.01
N TYR A 3 28.72 -5.60 -49.11
CA TYR A 3 27.97 -6.21 -48.01
C TYR A 3 27.56 -5.10 -47.02
N SER A 4 26.26 -4.99 -46.72
CA SER A 4 25.62 -5.51 -45.51
C SER A 4 25.87 -4.70 -44.24
N SER A 5 24.80 -4.17 -43.66
CA SER A 5 24.44 -4.47 -42.25
C SER A 5 23.09 -3.82 -41.95
N ILE A 6 22.03 -4.63 -41.98
CA ILE A 6 20.72 -4.26 -41.45
C ILE A 6 20.80 -4.51 -39.95
N ALA A 7 20.81 -3.44 -39.15
CA ALA A 7 20.75 -3.52 -37.70
C ALA A 7 19.34 -3.96 -37.28
N TYR A 8 19.22 -5.17 -36.76
CA TYR A 8 18.00 -5.67 -36.13
C TYR A 8 17.90 -5.06 -34.73
N THR A 9 17.10 -4.00 -34.59
CA THR A 9 16.71 -3.47 -33.28
C THR A 9 15.74 -4.46 -32.64
N ILE A 10 16.25 -5.30 -31.74
CA ILE A 10 15.43 -6.16 -30.89
C ILE A 10 14.70 -5.25 -29.90
N ILE A 11 13.44 -4.92 -30.21
CA ILE A 11 12.52 -4.30 -29.27
C ILE A 11 12.17 -5.38 -28.25
N CYS A 12 12.89 -5.38 -27.13
CA CYS A 12 12.60 -6.23 -25.99
C CYS A 12 11.27 -5.74 -25.39
N LEU A 13 10.15 -6.32 -25.85
CA LEU A 13 8.82 -6.16 -25.27
C LEU A 13 8.86 -6.77 -23.87
N MET A 14 9.32 -5.99 -22.89
CA MET A 14 9.06 -6.32 -21.50
C MET A 14 7.54 -6.25 -21.31
N PRO A 15 6.89 -7.32 -20.83
CA PRO A 15 5.48 -7.24 -20.48
C PRO A 15 5.34 -6.21 -19.37
N PHE A 16 4.84 -5.02 -19.72
CA PHE A 16 4.28 -4.09 -18.77
C PHE A 16 3.09 -4.80 -18.13
N TYR A 17 3.30 -5.41 -16.97
CA TYR A 17 2.21 -5.83 -16.10
C TYR A 17 1.52 -4.56 -15.64
N ALA A 18 0.49 -4.15 -16.38
CA ALA A 18 -0.49 -3.20 -15.89
C ALA A 18 -1.18 -3.86 -14.69
N THR A 19 -0.72 -3.56 -13.49
CA THR A 19 -1.41 -3.93 -12.26
C THR A 19 -2.66 -3.05 -12.18
N GLY A 20 -3.79 -3.56 -12.71
CA GLY A 20 -5.10 -2.93 -12.50
C GLY A 20 -5.42 -2.86 -11.01
N ALA A 21 -6.41 -2.03 -10.64
CA ALA A 21 -6.96 -1.97 -9.29
C ALA A 21 -7.59 -3.33 -8.92
N GLY A 22 -6.78 -4.25 -8.40
CA GLY A 22 -7.19 -5.56 -7.89
C GLY A 22 -7.59 -5.49 -6.42
N LYS A 23 -8.23 -6.55 -5.91
CA LYS A 23 -8.46 -6.70 -4.47
C LYS A 23 -7.13 -6.60 -3.74
N LEU A 24 -7.12 -6.11 -2.50
CA LEU A 24 -5.87 -5.89 -1.77
C LEU A 24 -5.00 -7.16 -1.71
N LYS A 25 -5.63 -8.33 -1.58
CA LYS A 25 -4.96 -9.64 -1.59
C LYS A 25 -4.17 -9.95 -2.88
N ASP A 26 -4.57 -9.37 -4.01
CA ASP A 26 -3.98 -9.66 -5.33
C ASP A 26 -2.82 -8.70 -5.64
N VAL A 27 -2.78 -7.54 -4.98
CA VAL A 27 -1.79 -6.48 -5.20
C VAL A 27 -0.86 -6.25 -4.01
N CYS A 28 -1.05 -6.97 -2.90
CA CYS A 28 -0.20 -6.84 -1.72
C CYS A 28 1.19 -7.43 -2.00
N ASP A 29 2.21 -6.57 -1.96
CA ASP A 29 3.62 -6.91 -2.15
C ASP A 29 4.35 -7.24 -0.83
N GLY A 30 3.58 -7.52 0.23
CA GLY A 30 4.07 -7.76 1.59
C GLY A 30 3.25 -8.81 2.34
N LYS A 31 3.21 -8.69 3.68
CA LYS A 31 2.37 -9.54 4.53
C LYS A 31 0.93 -9.03 4.48
N LEU A 32 0.02 -9.88 4.03
CA LEU A 32 -1.41 -9.65 4.15
C LEU A 32 -1.91 -10.17 5.51
N ILE A 33 -2.54 -9.29 6.29
CA ILE A 33 -3.25 -9.61 7.54
C ILE A 33 -4.74 -9.53 7.22
N THR A 34 -5.48 -10.62 7.38
CA THR A 34 -6.88 -10.72 6.95
C THR A 34 -7.83 -10.76 8.12
N ASN A 35 -9.04 -10.22 7.95
CA ASN A 35 -10.12 -10.28 8.95
C ASN A 35 -9.69 -9.76 10.33
N THR A 36 -9.00 -8.62 10.34
CA THR A 36 -8.55 -7.98 11.58
C THR A 36 -9.29 -6.67 11.82
N SER A 37 -9.20 -6.13 13.03
CA SER A 37 -9.65 -4.78 13.37
C SER A 37 -8.46 -3.85 13.65
N ILE A 38 -8.65 -2.56 13.39
CA ILE A 38 -7.75 -1.51 13.88
C ILE A 38 -8.18 -1.18 15.30
N SER A 39 -7.27 -1.38 16.26
CA SER A 39 -7.54 -1.18 17.69
C SER A 39 -7.14 0.21 18.18
N SER A 40 -6.28 0.92 17.44
CA SER A 40 -5.89 2.30 17.74
C SER A 40 -5.29 2.97 16.51
N ILE A 41 -5.39 4.29 16.47
CA ILE A 41 -4.74 5.15 15.46
C ILE A 41 -4.01 6.28 16.18
N ASN A 42 -2.78 6.56 15.76
CA ASN A 42 -2.01 7.73 16.19
C ASN A 42 -1.53 8.50 14.96
N ILE A 43 -1.64 9.83 15.00
CA ILE A 43 -1.15 10.74 13.97
C ILE A 43 -0.03 11.58 14.56
N THR A 44 1.11 11.62 13.87
CA THR A 44 2.25 12.47 14.23
C THR A 44 2.50 13.48 13.12
N SER A 45 2.87 14.70 13.50
CA SER A 45 3.27 15.76 12.56
C SER A 45 4.69 15.56 12.03
N ASN A 46 5.51 14.75 12.70
CA ASN A 46 6.90 14.51 12.31
C ASN A 46 7.40 13.13 12.77
N GLN A 47 7.11 12.10 11.98
CA GLN A 47 7.61 10.74 12.19
C GLN A 47 9.09 10.67 11.79
N ASN A 48 9.95 10.38 12.77
CA ASN A 48 11.39 10.16 12.56
C ASN A 48 12.10 11.28 11.78
N GLY A 49 11.61 12.51 11.85
CA GLY A 49 12.18 13.66 11.13
C GLY A 49 11.77 13.80 9.67
N ASN A 50 10.91 12.92 9.15
CA ASN A 50 10.58 12.85 7.72
C ASN A 50 9.21 13.46 7.36
N GLY A 51 8.46 13.99 8.33
CA GLY A 51 7.16 14.62 8.11
C GLY A 51 5.96 13.86 8.70
N PRO A 52 4.72 14.28 8.38
CA PRO A 52 3.53 13.73 9.01
C PRO A 52 3.32 12.27 8.64
N ALA A 53 2.83 11.49 9.59
CA ALA A 53 2.53 10.07 9.43
C ALA A 53 1.34 9.65 10.29
N MET A 54 0.77 8.50 9.95
CA MET A 54 -0.18 7.80 10.80
C MET A 54 0.37 6.42 11.16
N ASN A 55 -0.02 5.94 12.33
CA ASN A 55 0.27 4.62 12.84
C ASN A 55 -1.04 3.92 13.16
N VAL A 56 -1.20 2.67 12.74
CA VAL A 56 -2.35 1.82 13.07
C VAL A 56 -1.91 0.67 13.95
N LEU A 57 -2.68 0.36 15.01
CA LEU A 57 -2.42 -0.77 15.90
C LEU A 57 -3.31 -1.94 15.52
N VAL A 58 -2.69 -3.04 15.12
CA VAL A 58 -3.35 -4.25 14.60
C VAL A 58 -2.67 -5.46 15.22
N GLU A 59 -3.43 -6.38 15.79
CA GLU A 59 -2.89 -7.59 16.45
C GLU A 59 -1.77 -7.30 17.48
N GLY A 60 -1.83 -6.15 18.16
CA GLY A 60 -0.82 -5.70 19.13
C GLY A 60 0.48 -5.16 18.52
N GLN A 61 0.54 -4.97 17.20
CA GLN A 61 1.68 -4.38 16.48
C GLN A 61 1.32 -3.06 15.81
N TRP A 62 2.20 -2.07 15.95
CA TRP A 62 2.07 -0.79 15.25
C TRP A 62 2.64 -0.90 13.84
N TYR A 63 1.87 -0.41 12.87
CA TYR A 63 2.30 -0.27 11.48
C TYR A 63 2.13 1.18 11.04
N ASP A 64 3.16 1.72 10.39
CA ASP A 64 3.21 3.14 10.06
C ASP A 64 3.10 3.44 8.57
N THR A 65 2.58 4.60 8.23
CA THR A 65 2.69 5.12 6.87
C THR A 65 2.78 6.63 6.91
N TYR A 66 3.67 7.18 6.11
CA TYR A 66 3.80 8.63 5.97
C TYR A 66 2.57 9.18 5.25
N LEU A 67 2.06 10.31 5.74
CA LEU A 67 0.98 11.09 5.13
C LEU A 67 1.48 12.08 4.08
N THR A 68 2.74 11.92 3.65
CA THR A 68 3.40 12.78 2.68
C THR A 68 3.54 12.01 1.36
N PRO A 69 2.96 12.49 0.26
CA PRO A 69 3.11 11.87 -1.05
C PRO A 69 4.59 11.70 -1.42
N GLY A 70 4.96 10.52 -1.91
CA GLY A 70 6.33 10.22 -2.36
C GLY A 70 7.30 9.70 -1.29
N ILE A 71 6.93 9.70 0.00
CA ILE A 71 7.74 9.05 1.06
C ILE A 71 7.38 7.56 1.19
N THR A 72 6.09 7.24 1.18
CA THR A 72 5.59 5.87 1.11
C THR A 72 5.01 5.62 -0.27
N GLU A 73 5.52 4.59 -0.98
CA GLU A 73 4.97 4.09 -2.25
C GLU A 73 3.62 3.34 -2.06
N GLY A 74 2.71 3.89 -1.26
CA GLY A 74 1.35 3.39 -1.12
C GLY A 74 0.41 4.18 -2.02
N ASN A 75 -0.38 3.50 -2.84
CA ASN A 75 -1.45 4.14 -3.60
C ASN A 75 -2.36 4.92 -2.63
N GLY A 76 -2.56 6.22 -2.87
CA GLY A 76 -3.60 7.01 -2.22
C GLY A 76 -3.43 7.16 -0.70
N VAL A 77 -2.33 7.78 -0.26
CA VAL A 77 -2.03 8.04 1.16
C VAL A 77 -3.21 8.62 1.97
N TYR A 78 -3.98 9.52 1.36
CA TYR A 78 -5.22 10.04 1.96
C TYR A 78 -6.34 9.00 2.04
N GLY A 79 -6.52 8.16 1.01
CA GLY A 79 -7.48 7.06 1.03
C GLY A 79 -7.14 6.00 2.09
N LEU A 80 -5.84 5.75 2.30
CA LEU A 80 -5.34 4.91 3.39
C LEU A 80 -5.75 5.47 4.75
N TYR A 81 -5.58 6.78 4.97
CA TYR A 81 -6.01 7.45 6.19
C TYR A 81 -7.53 7.37 6.37
N ASP A 82 -8.30 7.78 5.36
CA ASP A 82 -9.76 7.83 5.43
C ASP A 82 -10.34 6.43 5.71
N MET A 83 -9.84 5.40 5.02
CA MET A 83 -10.29 4.02 5.27
C MET A 83 -9.89 3.52 6.66
N SER A 84 -8.66 3.80 7.11
CA SER A 84 -8.20 3.39 8.45
C SER A 84 -9.05 4.06 9.53
N HIS A 85 -9.28 5.36 9.39
CA HIS A 85 -10.07 6.14 10.33
C HIS A 85 -11.53 5.70 10.37
N ASN A 86 -12.13 5.48 9.20
CA ASN A 86 -13.50 4.98 9.09
C ASN A 86 -13.65 3.57 9.71
N ALA A 87 -12.70 2.68 9.45
CA ALA A 87 -12.70 1.33 10.01
C ALA A 87 -12.58 1.35 11.54
N TYR A 88 -11.68 2.18 12.08
CA TYR A 88 -11.49 2.34 13.52
C TYR A 88 -12.75 2.90 14.20
N LEU A 89 -13.32 4.00 13.70
CA LEU A 89 -14.49 4.65 14.30
C LEU A 89 -15.74 3.75 14.29
N ASN A 90 -15.89 2.92 13.27
CA ASN A 90 -17.06 2.06 13.10
C ASN A 90 -16.81 0.60 13.49
N ALA A 91 -15.66 0.29 14.10
CA ALA A 91 -15.24 -1.07 14.46
C ALA A 91 -15.40 -2.09 13.32
N LEU A 92 -15.06 -1.69 12.09
CA LEU A 92 -15.15 -2.54 10.91
C LEU A 92 -13.95 -3.47 10.80
N GLU A 93 -14.20 -4.67 10.29
CA GLU A 93 -13.13 -5.60 9.92
C GLU A 93 -12.48 -5.18 8.59
N VAL A 94 -11.18 -5.40 8.51
CA VAL A 94 -10.34 -5.01 7.37
C VAL A 94 -9.34 -6.10 7.02
N ASN A 95 -8.93 -6.09 5.75
CA ASN A 95 -7.68 -6.69 5.30
C ASN A 95 -6.61 -5.58 5.26
N ILE A 96 -5.39 -5.91 5.67
CA ILE A 96 -4.28 -4.96 5.77
C ILE A 96 -3.06 -5.55 5.07
N CYS A 97 -2.40 -4.75 4.23
CA CYS A 97 -1.13 -5.10 3.62
C CYS A 97 0.00 -4.33 4.31
N VAL A 98 1.01 -5.04 4.82
CA VAL A 98 2.17 -4.46 5.48
C VAL A 98 3.47 -4.91 4.82
N ARG A 99 4.42 -3.99 4.65
CA ARG A 99 5.75 -4.29 4.08
C ARG A 99 6.82 -3.58 4.90
N LEU A 100 7.75 -4.35 5.47
CA LEU A 100 8.85 -3.82 6.28
C LEU A 100 8.36 -2.91 7.43
N GLY A 101 7.28 -3.31 8.11
CA GLY A 101 6.67 -2.51 9.19
C GLY A 101 5.75 -1.38 8.72
N ASN A 102 5.75 -1.04 7.42
CA ASN A 102 4.93 0.02 6.88
C ASN A 102 3.54 -0.50 6.46
N LEU A 103 2.50 0.25 6.76
CA LEU A 103 1.15 0.08 6.22
C LEU A 103 1.12 0.51 4.74
N ARG A 104 0.79 -0.44 3.86
CA ARG A 104 0.81 -0.28 2.40
C ARG A 104 -0.57 -0.23 1.77
N GLY A 105 -1.55 -0.86 2.42
CA GLY A 105 -2.92 -0.89 1.92
C GLY A 105 -3.88 -1.40 2.98
N ILE A 106 -5.14 -0.99 2.82
CA ILE A 106 -6.25 -1.39 3.66
C ILE A 106 -7.47 -1.61 2.77
N GLU A 107 -8.26 -2.62 3.07
CA GLU A 107 -9.49 -2.94 2.36
C GLU A 107 -10.56 -3.31 3.38
N LEU A 108 -11.69 -2.60 3.35
CA LEU A 108 -12.85 -2.91 4.19
C LEU A 108 -13.43 -4.26 3.79
N ILE A 109 -13.73 -5.10 4.78
CA ILE A 109 -14.45 -6.34 4.56
C ILE A 109 -15.95 -6.01 4.61
N TYR A 110 -16.56 -5.91 3.43
CA TYR A 110 -18.02 -5.83 3.35
C TYR A 110 -18.61 -7.23 3.52
N ARG A 111 -19.36 -7.43 4.62
CA ARG A 111 -20.22 -8.60 4.80
C ARG A 111 -21.65 -8.18 4.43
N PRO A 112 -22.23 -8.67 3.32
CA PRO A 112 -23.61 -8.38 2.93
C PRO A 112 -24.62 -8.98 3.91
#